data_AF-A0A939C4X3-F1
#
_entry.id   AF-A0A939C4X3-F1
#
_cell.length_a   1.000
_cell.length_b   1.000
_cell.length_c   1.000
_cell.angle_alpha   90.00
_cell.angle_beta   90.00
_cell.angle_gamma   90.00
#
_symmetry.space_group_name_H-M   'P 1'
#
loop_
_entity.id
_entity.type
_entity.pdbx_description
1 polymer ?
#
loop_
_entity_poly.entity_id
_entity_poly.type
_entity_poly.pdbx_seq_one_letter_code
_entity_poly.pdbx_strand_id
1 'polypeptide(L)'
;MIALFGAGRMGYALLYAMLQSEKFSEQGLVVFDKSPERVELVKGNFNVLVAGSAAEAALKADILLLAVKPQDMQQLLGEIKNSAEGKLVVSIAAGLKISFFEKQLPKSRIVRVMPNIACMVQAMAGAYAVGRTVSAKDKSLVSEIFSPAGMIGEVKEEQLDAVTALSGSGPAFFAFFAQELARAAEKNGLEKQAALELVAQTMLGTAKLLQSMDASKLIESVASPGGTTEAGLKKLQQKAAKDALSSAIDAAANKSRELSK
;
A
#
# COMPACT_ATOMS: atom_id res chain seq x y z
N MET A 1 -10.08 9.08 18.15
CA MET A 1 -10.35 9.63 16.79
C MET A 1 -9.08 9.57 15.95
N ILE A 2 -9.18 9.40 14.61
CA ILE A 2 -8.03 9.39 13.69
C ILE A 2 -8.06 10.62 12.80
N ALA A 3 -6.92 11.32 12.68
CA ALA A 3 -6.75 12.43 11.75
C ALA A 3 -5.97 11.98 10.51
N LEU A 4 -6.57 12.08 9.34
CA LEU A 4 -5.92 11.85 8.05
C LEU A 4 -5.43 13.17 7.47
N PHE A 5 -4.12 13.27 7.27
CA PHE A 5 -3.47 14.43 6.64
C PHE A 5 -3.11 14.10 5.20
N GLY A 6 -3.81 14.71 4.26
CA GLY A 6 -3.70 14.46 2.84
C GLY A 6 -4.71 13.42 2.36
N ALA A 7 -5.73 13.87 1.63
CA ALA A 7 -6.65 13.05 0.86
C ALA A 7 -6.14 12.87 -0.58
N GLY A 8 -4.82 12.68 -0.73
CA GLY A 8 -4.17 12.24 -1.97
C GLY A 8 -4.70 10.88 -2.45
N ARG A 9 -4.19 10.33 -3.56
CA ARG A 9 -4.74 9.06 -4.10
C ARG A 9 -4.72 7.95 -3.05
N MET A 10 -3.61 7.83 -2.32
CA MET A 10 -3.46 6.84 -1.27
C MET A 10 -4.26 7.20 0.00
N GLY A 11 -4.21 8.46 0.45
CA GLY A 11 -4.98 8.89 1.63
C GLY A 11 -6.49 8.70 1.45
N TYR A 12 -7.02 9.07 0.28
CA TYR A 12 -8.42 8.85 -0.07
C TYR A 12 -8.77 7.36 -0.15
N ALA A 13 -7.91 6.53 -0.75
CA ALA A 13 -8.14 5.09 -0.84
C ALA A 13 -8.15 4.42 0.54
N LEU A 14 -7.28 4.82 1.45
CA LEU A 14 -7.28 4.35 2.83
C LEU A 14 -8.53 4.82 3.58
N LEU A 15 -8.92 6.09 3.43
CA LEU A 15 -10.16 6.62 4.01
C LEU A 15 -11.38 5.81 3.55
N TYR A 16 -11.47 5.59 2.23
CA TYR A 16 -12.53 4.77 1.63
C TYR A 16 -12.54 3.36 2.23
N ALA A 17 -11.39 2.67 2.26
CA ALA A 17 -11.30 1.32 2.81
C ALA A 17 -11.72 1.26 4.28
N MET A 18 -11.28 2.22 5.10
CA MET A 18 -11.67 2.32 6.52
C MET A 18 -13.19 2.44 6.67
N LEU A 19 -13.83 3.34 5.91
CA LEU A 19 -15.26 3.58 5.96
C LEU A 19 -16.08 2.40 5.42
N GLN A 20 -15.63 1.73 4.36
CA GLN A 20 -16.33 0.56 3.80
C GLN A 20 -16.30 -0.67 4.72
N SER A 21 -15.35 -0.74 5.67
CA SER A 21 -15.27 -1.89 6.58
C SER A 21 -16.26 -1.85 7.75
N GLU A 22 -17.00 -0.75 7.92
CA GLU A 22 -17.90 -0.49 9.06
C GLU A 22 -17.21 -0.51 10.46
N LYS A 23 -15.90 -0.77 10.53
CA LYS A 23 -15.10 -0.69 11.77
C LYS A 23 -14.87 0.74 12.23
N PHE A 24 -14.93 1.69 11.31
CA PHE A 24 -14.69 3.10 11.58
C PHE A 24 -15.93 3.90 11.21
N SER A 25 -16.45 4.66 12.17
CA SER A 25 -17.53 5.61 11.90
C SER A 25 -16.99 6.89 11.27
N GLU A 26 -17.80 7.55 10.46
CA GLU A 26 -17.46 8.84 9.84
C GLU A 26 -17.12 9.90 10.91
N GLN A 27 -17.80 9.85 12.06
CA GLN A 27 -17.56 10.75 13.21
C GLN A 27 -16.28 10.40 13.98
N GLY A 28 -15.69 9.22 13.76
CA GLY A 28 -14.40 8.80 14.32
C GLY A 28 -13.20 9.31 13.53
N LEU A 29 -13.43 10.02 12.42
CA LEU A 29 -12.43 10.45 11.44
C LEU A 29 -12.47 11.96 11.24
N VAL A 30 -11.30 12.57 11.17
CA VAL A 30 -11.11 13.96 10.73
C VAL A 30 -10.10 14.00 9.59
N VAL A 31 -10.41 14.74 8.54
CA VAL A 31 -9.56 14.87 7.36
C VAL A 31 -9.07 16.31 7.25
N PHE A 32 -7.81 16.47 6.88
CA PHE A 32 -7.24 17.74 6.46
C PHE A 32 -6.49 17.56 5.14
N ASP A 33 -6.79 18.41 4.16
CA ASP A 33 -6.01 18.53 2.93
C ASP A 33 -5.85 20.02 2.58
N LYS A 34 -4.67 20.41 2.10
CA LYS A 34 -4.39 21.78 1.68
C LYS A 34 -5.09 22.16 0.36
N SER A 35 -5.51 21.16 -0.42
CA SER A 35 -6.22 21.35 -1.68
C SER A 35 -7.73 21.45 -1.45
N PRO A 36 -8.37 22.58 -1.80
CA PRO A 36 -9.83 22.71 -1.73
C PRO A 36 -10.57 21.65 -2.57
N GLU A 37 -10.02 21.28 -3.73
CA GLU A 37 -10.59 20.23 -4.58
C GLU A 37 -10.63 18.88 -3.85
N ARG A 38 -9.60 18.55 -3.07
CA ARG A 38 -9.57 17.32 -2.27
C ARG A 38 -10.54 17.36 -1.11
N VAL A 39 -10.69 18.52 -0.48
CA VAL A 39 -11.68 18.73 0.58
C VAL A 39 -13.10 18.52 0.04
N GLU A 40 -13.44 19.12 -1.10
CA GLU A 40 -14.77 18.97 -1.71
C GLU A 40 -15.03 17.53 -2.16
N LEU A 41 -14.01 16.85 -2.71
CA LEU A 41 -14.13 15.43 -3.03
C LEU A 41 -14.46 14.58 -1.79
N VAL A 42 -13.78 14.82 -0.66
CA VAL A 42 -14.03 14.08 0.59
C VAL A 42 -15.44 14.35 1.11
N LYS A 43 -15.86 15.62 1.18
CA LYS A 43 -17.20 15.99 1.65
C LYS A 43 -18.32 15.45 0.75
N GLY A 44 -18.09 15.41 -0.56
CA GLY A 44 -19.09 14.92 -1.52
C GLY A 44 -19.30 13.41 -1.47
N ASN A 45 -18.37 12.65 -0.89
CA ASN A 45 -18.43 11.19 -0.83
C ASN A 45 -18.61 10.63 0.60
N PHE A 46 -18.24 11.40 1.63
CA PHE A 46 -18.24 10.96 3.02
C PHE A 46 -18.69 12.08 3.97
N ASN A 47 -19.40 11.76 5.04
CA ASN A 47 -19.78 12.73 6.09
C ASN A 47 -18.74 12.80 7.23
N VAL A 48 -17.46 12.70 6.89
CA VAL A 48 -16.36 12.85 7.85
C VAL A 48 -16.16 14.31 8.23
N LEU A 49 -15.57 14.55 9.40
CA LEU A 49 -15.16 15.91 9.78
C LEU A 49 -14.03 16.38 8.85
N VAL A 50 -14.13 17.59 8.32
CA VAL A 50 -13.02 18.24 7.61
C VAL A 50 -12.54 19.44 8.42
N ALA A 51 -11.28 19.43 8.83
CA ALA A 51 -10.68 20.50 9.62
C ALA A 51 -10.24 21.68 8.73
N GLY A 52 -10.30 22.89 9.29
CA GLY A 52 -9.82 24.11 8.61
C GLY A 52 -8.30 24.27 8.64
N SER A 53 -7.60 23.53 9.50
CA SER A 53 -6.13 23.53 9.58
C SER A 53 -5.57 22.18 10.04
N ALA A 54 -4.28 21.94 9.75
CA ALA A 54 -3.59 20.76 10.23
C ALA A 54 -3.55 20.71 11.78
N ALA A 55 -3.30 21.86 12.42
CA ALA A 55 -3.27 21.95 13.88
C ALA A 55 -4.63 21.57 14.51
N GLU A 56 -5.74 22.03 13.92
CA GLU A 56 -7.09 21.67 14.36
C GLU A 56 -7.35 20.16 14.22
N ALA A 57 -7.02 19.56 13.07
CA ALA A 57 -7.16 18.12 12.88
C ALA A 57 -6.32 17.34 13.90
N ALA A 58 -5.07 17.77 14.12
CA ALA A 58 -4.16 17.13 15.06
C ALA A 58 -4.66 17.21 16.50
N LEU A 59 -5.32 18.30 16.91
CA LEU A 59 -5.87 18.43 18.26
C LEU A 59 -7.02 17.46 18.52
N LYS A 60 -7.87 17.20 17.52
CA LYS A 60 -9.08 16.36 17.65
C LYS A 60 -8.81 14.86 17.68
N ALA A 61 -7.65 14.42 17.22
CA ALA A 61 -7.33 13.00 17.05
C ALA A 61 -6.24 12.49 18.01
N ASP A 62 -6.27 11.19 18.30
CA ASP A 62 -5.26 10.46 19.10
C ASP A 62 -4.20 9.82 18.20
N ILE A 63 -4.55 9.61 16.93
CA ILE A 63 -3.74 8.96 15.90
C ILE A 63 -3.68 9.90 14.70
N LEU A 64 -2.46 10.19 14.25
CA LEU A 64 -2.17 11.10 13.13
C LEU A 64 -1.66 10.28 11.95
N LEU A 65 -2.52 10.05 10.95
CA LEU A 65 -2.19 9.33 9.72
C LEU A 65 -1.72 10.31 8.64
N LEU A 66 -0.41 10.33 8.38
CA LEU A 66 0.25 11.26 7.48
C LEU A 66 0.36 10.65 6.07
N ALA A 67 -0.49 11.13 5.16
CA ALA A 67 -0.61 10.70 3.76
C ALA A 67 -0.27 11.81 2.73
N VAL A 68 0.50 12.81 3.16
CA VAL A 68 1.05 13.85 2.28
C VAL A 68 2.30 13.39 1.54
N LYS A 69 2.67 14.09 0.47
CA LYS A 69 3.90 13.80 -0.27
C LYS A 69 5.14 14.13 0.57
N PRO A 70 6.29 13.45 0.36
CA PRO A 70 7.50 13.68 1.15
C PRO A 70 7.95 15.14 1.21
N GLN A 71 7.84 15.88 0.09
CA GLN A 71 8.21 17.30 0.02
C GLN A 71 7.35 18.22 0.89
N ASP A 72 6.11 17.82 1.20
CA ASP A 72 5.18 18.60 2.02
C ASP A 72 5.30 18.24 3.51
N MET A 73 6.02 17.16 3.84
CA MET A 73 6.01 16.58 5.17
C MET A 73 6.64 17.52 6.20
N GLN A 74 7.74 18.20 5.87
CA GLN A 74 8.42 19.07 6.83
C GLN A 74 7.53 20.22 7.29
N GLN A 75 6.78 20.84 6.37
CA GLN A 75 5.83 21.90 6.70
C GLN A 75 4.72 21.36 7.61
N LEU A 76 4.10 20.24 7.22
CA LEU A 76 3.03 19.62 8.01
C LEU A 76 3.49 19.29 9.44
N LEU A 77 4.67 18.70 9.60
CA LEU A 77 5.23 18.37 10.91
C LEU A 77 5.47 19.61 11.78
N GLY A 78 5.83 20.74 11.16
CA GLY A 78 5.95 22.03 11.86
C GLY A 78 4.61 22.52 12.42
N GLU A 79 3.53 22.38 11.63
CA GLU A 79 2.18 22.83 12.01
C GLU A 79 1.56 21.97 13.13
N ILE A 80 1.83 20.67 13.15
CA ILE A 80 1.23 19.73 14.12
C ILE A 80 2.11 19.44 15.34
N LYS A 81 3.35 19.96 15.38
CA LYS A 81 4.39 19.57 16.35
C LYS A 81 3.89 19.52 17.79
N ASN A 82 3.26 20.60 18.24
CA ASN A 82 2.79 20.72 19.62
C ASN A 82 1.60 19.79 19.91
N SER A 83 0.73 19.59 18.93
CA SER A 83 -0.48 18.76 19.06
C SER A 83 -0.20 17.26 18.93
N ALA A 84 1.00 16.88 18.48
CA ALA A 84 1.40 15.49 18.23
C ALA A 84 2.07 14.81 19.44
N GLU A 85 2.40 15.54 20.50
CA GLU A 85 3.07 14.97 21.69
C GLU A 85 2.24 13.81 22.29
N GLY A 86 2.89 12.67 22.56
CA GLY A 86 2.25 11.46 23.11
C GLY A 86 1.39 10.66 22.11
N LYS A 87 1.07 11.22 20.94
CA LYS A 87 0.19 10.59 19.95
C LYS A 87 0.90 9.55 19.10
N LEU A 88 0.11 8.65 18.52
CA LEU A 88 0.59 7.71 17.52
C LEU A 88 0.61 8.41 16.16
N VAL A 89 1.79 8.55 15.58
CA VAL A 89 1.98 9.16 14.26
C VAL A 89 2.32 8.06 13.28
N VAL A 90 1.45 7.86 12.30
CA VAL A 90 1.58 6.83 11.28
C VAL A 90 1.84 7.51 9.95
N SER A 91 3.01 7.33 9.35
CA SER A 91 3.32 7.90 8.04
C SER A 91 3.29 6.83 6.96
N ILE A 92 2.64 7.15 5.83
CA ILE A 92 2.70 6.34 4.60
C ILE A 92 3.64 6.96 3.54
N ALA A 93 4.42 7.97 3.90
CA ALA A 93 5.29 8.66 2.97
C ALA A 93 6.48 7.78 2.55
N ALA A 94 6.67 7.63 1.25
CA ALA A 94 7.86 6.99 0.70
C ALA A 94 9.12 7.82 0.99
N GLY A 95 10.27 7.16 1.16
CA GLY A 95 11.57 7.83 1.32
C GLY A 95 11.88 8.41 2.71
N LEU A 96 10.87 8.63 3.57
CA LEU A 96 11.10 9.23 4.89
C LEU A 96 11.26 8.15 5.97
N LYS A 97 12.45 8.10 6.57
CA LYS A 97 12.77 7.16 7.64
C LYS A 97 12.14 7.57 8.98
N ILE A 98 11.96 6.62 9.88
CA ILE A 98 11.49 6.85 11.25
C ILE A 98 12.33 7.91 11.96
N SER A 99 13.66 7.91 11.76
CA SER A 99 14.57 8.90 12.33
C SER A 99 14.26 10.34 11.91
N PHE A 100 13.71 10.56 10.71
CA PHE A 100 13.27 11.89 10.27
C PHE A 100 12.10 12.39 11.13
N PHE A 101 11.11 11.52 11.39
CA PHE A 101 9.97 11.86 12.22
C PHE A 101 10.34 12.00 13.70
N GLU A 102 11.16 11.09 14.25
CA GLU A 102 11.62 11.17 15.65
C GLU A 102 12.41 12.46 15.93
N LYS A 103 13.16 12.98 14.94
CA LYS A 103 13.86 14.27 15.07
C LYS A 103 12.89 15.45 15.17
N GLN A 104 11.79 15.42 14.43
CA GLN A 104 10.83 16.53 14.38
C GLN A 104 9.78 16.44 15.49
N LEU A 105 9.39 15.22 15.86
CA LEU A 105 8.35 14.88 16.84
C LEU A 105 8.90 13.96 17.93
N PRO A 106 9.84 14.42 18.77
CA PRO A 106 10.60 13.56 19.69
C PRO A 106 9.76 12.89 20.79
N LYS A 107 8.55 13.38 21.05
CA LYS A 107 7.62 12.86 22.05
C LYS A 107 6.47 12.05 21.45
N SER A 108 6.48 11.79 20.15
CA SER A 108 5.45 11.02 19.46
C SER A 108 5.89 9.58 19.25
N ARG A 109 4.91 8.68 19.11
CA ARG A 109 5.15 7.26 18.80
C ARG A 109 5.07 7.10 17.29
N ILE A 110 6.20 6.81 16.65
CA ILE A 110 6.30 6.85 15.18
C ILE A 110 6.15 5.46 14.58
N VAL A 111 5.28 5.32 13.59
CA VAL A 111 5.16 4.13 12.75
C VAL A 111 5.27 4.55 11.29
N ARG A 112 6.10 3.84 10.53
CA ARG A 112 6.22 3.99 9.08
C ARG A 112 5.50 2.82 8.42
N VAL A 113 4.58 3.11 7.52
CA VAL A 113 3.78 2.13 6.79
C VAL A 113 4.08 2.25 5.30
N MET A 114 4.16 1.12 4.62
CA MET A 114 4.26 1.02 3.18
C MET A 114 3.00 0.32 2.65
N PRO A 115 1.93 1.07 2.30
CA PRO A 115 0.75 0.51 1.68
C PRO A 115 0.95 0.34 0.17
N ASN A 116 -0.04 -0.22 -0.52
CA ASN A 116 -0.10 -0.19 -1.99
C ASN A 116 -1.50 0.16 -2.49
N ILE A 117 -1.63 0.34 -3.81
CA ILE A 117 -2.88 0.81 -4.43
C ILE A 117 -4.03 -0.20 -4.33
N ALA A 118 -3.76 -1.47 -4.05
CA ALA A 118 -4.79 -2.50 -3.90
C ALA A 118 -5.67 -2.29 -2.65
N CYS A 119 -5.35 -1.32 -1.78
CA CYS A 119 -6.26 -0.85 -0.74
C CYS A 119 -7.62 -0.37 -1.29
N MET A 120 -7.67 0.15 -2.52
CA MET A 120 -8.92 0.57 -3.17
C MET A 120 -9.93 -0.57 -3.35
N VAL A 121 -9.45 -1.81 -3.36
CA VAL A 121 -10.26 -3.03 -3.49
C VAL A 121 -10.09 -3.95 -2.27
N GLN A 122 -9.65 -3.37 -1.14
CA GLN A 122 -9.48 -4.06 0.15
C GLN A 122 -8.56 -5.30 0.08
N ALA A 123 -7.64 -5.34 -0.88
CA ALA A 123 -6.69 -6.43 -1.12
C ALA A 123 -5.23 -5.95 -1.06
N MET A 124 -4.97 -4.92 -0.25
CA MET A 124 -3.63 -4.39 -0.01
C MET A 124 -2.70 -5.48 0.54
N ALA A 125 -1.45 -5.45 0.08
CA ALA A 125 -0.33 -6.10 0.74
C ALA A 125 0.63 -5.02 1.24
N GLY A 126 0.54 -4.69 2.53
CA GLY A 126 1.36 -3.66 3.15
C GLY A 126 2.34 -4.22 4.18
N ALA A 127 3.29 -3.38 4.59
CA ALA A 127 4.11 -3.64 5.77
C ALA A 127 4.31 -2.37 6.58
N TYR A 128 4.70 -2.52 7.84
CA TYR A 128 5.05 -1.40 8.70
C TYR A 128 6.29 -1.69 9.54
N ALA A 129 7.01 -0.62 9.88
CA ALA A 129 8.10 -0.62 10.83
C ALA A 129 7.81 0.37 11.95
N VAL A 130 8.33 0.08 13.15
CA VAL A 130 8.02 0.81 14.37
C VAL A 130 9.24 1.55 14.92
N GLY A 131 9.02 2.75 15.44
CA GLY A 131 10.00 3.52 16.19
C GLY A 131 10.20 3.01 17.61
N ARG A 132 11.16 3.60 18.31
CA ARG A 132 11.65 3.06 19.60
C ARG A 132 10.61 3.07 20.72
N THR A 133 9.66 3.99 20.67
CA THR A 133 8.67 4.23 21.73
C THR A 133 7.31 3.58 21.46
N VAL A 134 7.19 2.79 20.40
CA VAL A 134 5.93 2.14 20.00
C VAL A 134 5.66 0.90 20.85
N SER A 135 4.49 0.86 21.48
CA SER A 135 4.08 -0.26 22.34
C SER A 135 3.44 -1.41 21.55
N ALA A 136 3.26 -2.58 22.17
CA ALA A 136 2.48 -3.67 21.57
C ALA A 136 1.03 -3.26 21.26
N LYS A 137 0.42 -2.42 22.12
CA LYS A 137 -0.92 -1.86 21.89
C LYS A 137 -0.96 -1.00 20.62
N ASP A 138 0.10 -0.23 20.36
CA ASP A 138 0.19 0.60 19.16
C ASP A 138 0.33 -0.23 17.90
N LYS A 139 1.08 -1.33 17.95
CA LYS A 139 1.18 -2.28 16.84
C LYS A 139 -0.19 -2.87 16.50
N SER A 140 -0.96 -3.28 17.51
CA SER A 140 -2.33 -3.77 17.32
C SER A 140 -3.23 -2.70 16.70
N LEU A 141 -3.13 -1.44 17.15
CA LEU A 141 -3.87 -0.33 16.55
C LEU A 141 -3.50 -0.09 15.09
N VAL A 142 -2.21 -0.16 14.73
CA VAL A 142 -1.77 -0.05 13.33
C VAL A 142 -2.38 -1.19 12.50
N SER A 143 -2.31 -2.43 12.96
CA SER A 143 -2.94 -3.55 12.27
C SER A 143 -4.44 -3.35 12.11
N GLU A 144 -5.13 -2.83 13.13
CA GLU A 144 -6.57 -2.55 13.09
C GLU A 144 -6.92 -1.48 12.04
N ILE A 145 -6.18 -0.36 12.00
CA ILE A 145 -6.38 0.75 11.06
C ILE A 145 -6.25 0.30 9.61
N PHE A 146 -5.30 -0.58 9.31
CA PHE A 146 -5.00 -0.99 7.94
C PHE A 146 -5.68 -2.30 7.52
N SER A 147 -6.21 -3.09 8.47
CA SER A 147 -6.95 -4.33 8.15
C SER A 147 -8.13 -4.14 7.18
N PRO A 148 -8.88 -3.02 7.17
CA PRO A 148 -9.90 -2.73 6.16
C PRO A 148 -9.37 -2.67 4.72
N ALA A 149 -8.10 -2.29 4.57
CA ALA A 149 -7.47 -2.12 3.27
C ALA A 149 -6.88 -3.43 2.73
N GLY A 150 -6.64 -4.43 3.59
CA GLY A 150 -6.01 -5.70 3.23
C GLY A 150 -5.07 -6.19 4.33
N MET A 151 -4.07 -7.00 3.95
CA MET A 151 -3.08 -7.51 4.89
C MET A 151 -1.98 -6.49 5.18
N ILE A 152 -1.49 -6.48 6.42
CA ILE A 152 -0.32 -5.69 6.81
C ILE A 152 0.54 -6.48 7.79
N GLY A 153 1.85 -6.51 7.56
CA GLY A 153 2.82 -7.21 8.43
C GLY A 153 3.86 -6.27 9.05
N GLU A 154 4.34 -6.60 10.25
CA GLU A 154 5.49 -5.91 10.85
C GLU A 154 6.79 -6.41 10.19
N VAL A 155 7.67 -5.47 9.82
CA VAL A 155 9.02 -5.73 9.31
C VAL A 155 10.03 -4.78 9.96
N LYS A 156 11.33 -5.08 9.83
CA LYS A 156 12.37 -4.11 10.15
C LYS A 156 12.33 -2.96 9.15
N GLU A 157 12.66 -1.75 9.59
CA GLU A 157 12.63 -0.57 8.70
C GLU A 157 13.51 -0.74 7.46
N GLU A 158 14.68 -1.36 7.59
CA GLU A 158 15.60 -1.67 6.49
C GLU A 158 15.00 -2.59 5.41
N GLN A 159 13.94 -3.34 5.75
CA GLN A 159 13.23 -4.22 4.81
C GLN A 159 12.16 -3.47 4.01
N LEU A 160 11.77 -2.25 4.40
CA LEU A 160 10.69 -1.52 3.73
C LEU A 160 11.03 -1.19 2.27
N ASP A 161 12.31 -1.02 1.90
CA ASP A 161 12.70 -0.83 0.50
C ASP A 161 12.41 -2.09 -0.35
N ALA A 162 12.63 -3.28 0.22
CA ALA A 162 12.28 -4.54 -0.44
C ALA A 162 10.76 -4.74 -0.51
N VAL A 163 10.03 -4.33 0.53
CA VAL A 163 8.55 -4.30 0.50
C VAL A 163 8.06 -3.35 -0.59
N THR A 164 8.62 -2.14 -0.71
CA THR A 164 8.27 -1.20 -1.78
C THR A 164 8.49 -1.83 -3.16
N ALA A 165 9.63 -2.47 -3.38
CA ALA A 165 9.93 -3.14 -4.64
C ALA A 165 8.94 -4.27 -4.97
N LEU A 166 8.56 -5.06 -3.97
CA LEU A 166 7.67 -6.20 -4.15
C LEU A 166 6.20 -5.77 -4.18
N SER A 167 5.65 -5.26 -3.08
CA SER A 167 4.22 -5.00 -2.93
C SER A 167 3.81 -3.59 -3.36
N GLY A 168 4.71 -2.61 -3.23
CA GLY A 168 4.46 -1.23 -3.68
C GLY A 168 4.42 -1.11 -5.20
N SER A 169 5.48 -1.60 -5.88
CA SER A 169 5.60 -1.61 -7.33
C SER A 169 4.93 -2.81 -8.00
N GLY A 170 4.73 -3.91 -7.27
CA GLY A 170 4.15 -5.16 -7.76
C GLY A 170 2.85 -5.03 -8.56
N PRO A 171 1.86 -4.23 -8.13
CA PRO A 171 0.63 -4.05 -8.90
C PRO A 171 0.87 -3.62 -10.35
N ALA A 172 1.87 -2.77 -10.61
CA ALA A 172 2.24 -2.37 -11.97
C ALA A 172 2.91 -3.50 -12.74
N PHE A 173 3.77 -4.29 -12.08
CA PHE A 173 4.40 -5.46 -12.70
C PHE A 173 3.37 -6.51 -13.08
N PHE A 174 2.44 -6.83 -12.18
CA PHE A 174 1.34 -7.75 -12.44
C PHE A 174 0.42 -7.24 -13.55
N ALA A 175 0.09 -5.95 -13.58
CA ALA A 175 -0.68 -5.36 -14.68
C ALA A 175 0.05 -5.43 -16.04
N PHE A 176 1.37 -5.23 -16.06
CA PHE A 176 2.19 -5.42 -17.25
C PHE A 176 2.15 -6.88 -17.73
N PHE A 177 2.35 -7.85 -16.82
CA PHE A 177 2.21 -9.27 -17.17
C PHE A 177 0.83 -9.60 -17.71
N ALA A 178 -0.23 -9.08 -17.08
CA ALA A 178 -1.59 -9.28 -17.53
C ALA A 178 -1.81 -8.77 -18.97
N GLN A 179 -1.30 -7.56 -19.25
CA GLN A 179 -1.37 -6.94 -20.56
C GLN A 179 -0.64 -7.77 -21.63
N GLU A 180 0.56 -8.26 -21.35
CA GLU A 180 1.32 -9.06 -22.34
C GLU A 180 0.72 -10.46 -22.55
N LEU A 181 0.17 -11.08 -21.50
CA LEU A 181 -0.55 -12.35 -21.62
C LEU A 181 -1.81 -12.21 -22.48
N ALA A 182 -2.59 -11.15 -22.27
CA ALA A 182 -3.79 -10.88 -23.06
C ALA A 182 -3.43 -10.67 -24.55
N ARG A 183 -2.41 -9.86 -24.84
CA ARG A 183 -1.91 -9.65 -26.21
C ARG A 183 -1.43 -10.95 -26.87
N ALA A 184 -0.79 -11.84 -26.11
CA ALA A 184 -0.37 -13.13 -26.62
C ALA A 184 -1.58 -14.04 -26.91
N ALA A 185 -2.60 -14.02 -26.06
CA ALA A 185 -3.82 -14.80 -26.27
C ALA A 185 -4.65 -14.29 -27.47
N GLU A 186 -4.67 -12.97 -27.71
CA GLU A 186 -5.26 -12.38 -28.92
C GLU A 186 -4.60 -12.94 -30.19
N LYS A 187 -3.27 -13.02 -30.22
CA LYS A 187 -2.52 -13.63 -31.34
C LYS A 187 -2.84 -15.12 -31.53
N ASN A 188 -3.39 -15.79 -30.51
CA ASN A 188 -3.83 -17.18 -30.55
C ASN A 188 -5.34 -17.30 -30.77
N GLY A 189 -6.02 -16.23 -31.20
CA GLY A 189 -7.39 -16.27 -31.67
C GLY A 189 -8.46 -15.84 -30.66
N LEU A 190 -8.09 -15.35 -29.47
CA LEU A 190 -9.07 -14.75 -28.56
C LEU A 190 -9.43 -13.33 -28.97
N GLU A 191 -10.67 -12.94 -28.71
CA GLU A 191 -11.07 -11.53 -28.73
C GLU A 191 -10.36 -10.78 -27.58
N LYS A 192 -9.92 -9.56 -27.86
CA LYS A 192 -9.22 -8.68 -26.90
C LYS A 192 -9.94 -8.57 -25.54
N GLN A 193 -11.25 -8.33 -25.55
CA GLN A 193 -11.99 -8.15 -24.30
C GLN A 193 -12.02 -9.44 -23.48
N ALA A 194 -12.32 -10.56 -24.12
CA ALA A 194 -12.29 -11.88 -23.48
C ALA A 194 -10.90 -12.22 -22.93
N ALA A 195 -9.82 -11.90 -23.66
CA ALA A 195 -8.45 -12.14 -23.21
C ALA A 195 -8.12 -11.36 -21.92
N LEU A 196 -8.53 -10.09 -21.83
CA LEU A 196 -8.33 -9.27 -20.64
C LEU A 196 -9.10 -9.81 -19.42
N GLU A 197 -10.37 -10.18 -19.62
CA GLU A 197 -11.22 -10.73 -18.56
C GLU A 197 -10.69 -12.07 -18.04
N LEU A 198 -10.34 -12.99 -18.94
CA LEU A 198 -9.79 -14.29 -18.59
C LEU A 198 -8.46 -14.16 -17.85
N VAL A 199 -7.57 -13.26 -18.27
CA VAL A 199 -6.29 -13.05 -17.59
C VAL A 199 -6.51 -12.48 -16.18
N ALA A 200 -7.36 -11.45 -16.03
CA ALA A 200 -7.64 -10.88 -14.71
C ALA A 200 -8.23 -11.92 -13.74
N GLN A 201 -9.20 -12.72 -14.21
CA GLN A 201 -9.81 -13.78 -13.42
C GLN A 201 -8.81 -14.90 -13.09
N THR A 202 -7.96 -15.29 -14.04
CA THR A 202 -6.90 -16.29 -13.83
C THR A 202 -5.92 -15.84 -12.75
N MET A 203 -5.51 -14.57 -12.78
CA MET A 203 -4.64 -13.98 -11.77
C MET A 203 -5.29 -13.95 -10.39
N LEU A 204 -6.57 -13.55 -10.30
CA LEU A 204 -7.33 -13.55 -9.06
C LEU A 204 -7.43 -14.96 -8.45
N GLY A 205 -7.80 -15.96 -9.27
CA GLY A 205 -7.89 -17.35 -8.83
C GLY A 205 -6.53 -17.90 -8.36
N THR A 206 -5.47 -17.63 -9.12
CA THR A 206 -4.10 -18.03 -8.78
C THR A 206 -3.65 -17.40 -7.46
N ALA A 207 -3.91 -16.11 -7.25
CA ALA A 207 -3.57 -15.42 -6.01
C ALA A 207 -4.31 -16.03 -4.80
N LYS A 208 -5.58 -16.43 -4.95
CA LYS A 208 -6.33 -17.12 -3.89
C LYS A 208 -5.74 -18.50 -3.57
N LEU A 209 -5.35 -19.28 -4.57
CA LEU A 209 -4.71 -20.58 -4.36
C LEU A 209 -3.36 -20.45 -3.64
N LEU A 210 -2.58 -19.44 -3.99
CA LEU A 210 -1.29 -19.16 -3.34
C LEU A 210 -1.40 -18.77 -1.86
N GLN A 211 -2.59 -18.41 -1.38
CA GLN A 211 -2.80 -18.16 0.06
C GLN A 211 -2.84 -19.45 0.89
N SER A 212 -3.11 -20.60 0.27
CA SER A 212 -3.20 -21.90 0.95
C SER A 212 -2.24 -22.97 0.41
N MET A 213 -1.50 -22.66 -0.66
CA MET A 213 -0.61 -23.60 -1.34
C MET A 213 0.69 -22.94 -1.79
N ASP A 214 1.80 -23.66 -1.62
CA ASP A 214 3.10 -23.24 -2.14
C ASP A 214 3.08 -23.14 -3.67
N ALA A 215 3.81 -22.16 -4.23
CA ALA A 215 3.87 -21.96 -5.67
C ALA A 215 4.36 -23.20 -6.44
N SER A 216 5.32 -23.96 -5.90
CA SER A 216 5.80 -25.19 -6.55
C SER A 216 4.70 -26.25 -6.66
N LYS A 217 3.93 -26.47 -5.59
CA LYS A 217 2.81 -27.41 -5.58
C LYS A 217 1.70 -26.98 -6.53
N LEU A 218 1.42 -25.67 -6.59
CA LEU A 218 0.43 -25.15 -7.53
C LEU A 218 0.88 -25.38 -8.98
N ILE A 219 2.15 -25.12 -9.29
CA ILE A 219 2.72 -25.40 -10.62
C ILE A 219 2.60 -26.90 -10.95
N GLU A 220 3.01 -27.79 -10.04
CA GLU A 220 2.91 -29.25 -10.23
C GLU A 220 1.47 -29.71 -10.47
N SER A 221 0.50 -29.13 -9.76
CA SER A 221 -0.91 -29.51 -9.91
C SER A 221 -1.54 -29.12 -11.26
N VAL A 222 -0.94 -28.15 -11.97
CA VAL A 222 -1.45 -27.64 -13.26
C VAL A 222 -0.59 -28.07 -14.45
N ALA A 223 0.69 -28.43 -14.22
CA ALA A 223 1.63 -28.84 -15.25
C ALA A 223 1.70 -30.36 -15.41
N SER A 224 0.74 -30.92 -16.15
CA SER A 224 0.79 -32.34 -16.54
C SER A 224 1.95 -32.62 -17.51
N PRO A 225 2.65 -33.77 -17.39
CA PRO A 225 3.70 -34.16 -18.34
C PRO A 225 3.21 -34.16 -19.79
N GLY A 226 3.96 -33.51 -20.69
CA GLY A 226 3.60 -33.35 -22.11
C GLY A 226 2.45 -32.36 -22.37
N GLY A 227 1.94 -31.69 -21.34
CA GLY A 227 0.80 -30.78 -21.43
C GLY A 227 1.16 -29.37 -21.93
N THR A 228 0.11 -28.57 -22.17
CA THR A 228 0.22 -27.17 -22.62
C THR A 228 0.98 -26.29 -21.61
N THR A 229 0.71 -26.47 -20.32
CA THR A 229 1.37 -25.73 -19.22
C THR A 229 2.87 -26.00 -19.17
N GLU A 230 3.30 -27.25 -19.28
CA GLU A 230 4.73 -27.62 -19.28
C GLU A 230 5.45 -26.97 -20.47
N ALA A 231 4.86 -27.05 -21.66
CA ALA A 231 5.41 -26.42 -22.86
C ALA A 231 5.56 -24.88 -22.70
N GLY A 232 4.57 -24.22 -22.09
CA GLY A 232 4.61 -22.80 -21.77
C GLY A 232 5.69 -22.42 -20.75
N LEU A 233 5.77 -23.15 -19.63
CA LEU A 233 6.78 -22.93 -18.59
C LEU A 233 8.21 -23.10 -19.13
N LYS A 234 8.44 -24.12 -19.97
CA LYS A 234 9.73 -24.33 -20.65
C LYS A 234 10.13 -23.12 -21.50
N LYS A 235 9.17 -22.49 -22.18
CA LYS A 235 9.43 -21.27 -22.97
C LYS A 235 9.72 -20.06 -22.09
N LEU A 236 9.01 -19.89 -20.97
CA LEU A 236 9.29 -18.82 -20.01
C LEU A 236 10.71 -18.93 -19.44
N GLN A 237 11.16 -20.15 -19.11
CA GLN A 237 12.53 -20.41 -18.67
C GLN A 237 13.56 -20.09 -19.76
N GLN A 238 13.34 -20.55 -20.99
CA GLN A 238 14.22 -20.26 -22.15
C GLN A 238 14.32 -18.76 -22.46
N LYS A 239 13.29 -17.97 -22.12
CA LYS A 239 13.24 -16.52 -22.33
C LYS A 239 13.69 -15.72 -21.10
N ALA A 240 14.37 -16.36 -20.15
CA ALA A 240 14.94 -15.71 -18.97
C ALA A 240 13.89 -14.92 -18.13
N ALA A 241 12.64 -15.41 -18.07
CA ALA A 241 11.58 -14.75 -17.30
C ALA A 241 11.96 -14.58 -15.81
N LYS A 242 12.69 -15.56 -15.25
CA LYS A 242 13.24 -15.49 -13.88
C LYS A 242 14.15 -14.26 -13.69
N ASP A 243 15.05 -14.03 -14.63
CA ASP A 243 16.05 -12.95 -14.53
C ASP A 243 15.39 -11.59 -14.71
N ALA A 244 14.39 -11.50 -15.60
CA ALA A 244 13.57 -10.30 -15.76
C ALA A 244 12.84 -9.92 -14.46
N LEU A 245 12.23 -10.91 -13.79
CA LEU A 245 11.55 -10.71 -12.50
C LEU A 245 12.52 -10.24 -11.41
N SER A 246 13.68 -10.91 -11.27
CA SER A 246 14.71 -10.51 -10.29
C SER A 246 15.18 -9.08 -10.56
N SER A 247 15.50 -8.77 -11.81
CA SER A 247 16.02 -7.45 -12.20
C SER A 247 15.01 -6.33 -11.94
N ALA A 248 13.71 -6.59 -12.16
CA ALA A 248 12.67 -5.61 -11.87
C ALA A 248 12.58 -5.29 -10.38
N ILE A 249 12.66 -6.31 -9.50
CA ILE A 249 12.68 -6.13 -8.05
C ILE A 249 13.94 -5.39 -7.61
N ASP A 250 15.12 -5.79 -8.10
CA ASP A 250 16.38 -5.15 -7.74
C ASP A 250 16.40 -3.67 -8.15
N ALA A 251 15.94 -3.37 -9.37
CA ALA A 251 15.85 -1.99 -9.85
C ALA A 251 14.90 -1.13 -9.00
N ALA A 252 13.72 -1.66 -8.65
CA ALA A 252 12.76 -0.95 -7.81
C ALA A 252 13.29 -0.73 -6.37
N ALA A 253 13.95 -1.73 -5.79
CA ALA A 253 14.54 -1.64 -4.46
C ALA A 253 15.68 -0.61 -4.43
N ASN A 254 16.57 -0.63 -5.44
CA ASN A 254 17.64 0.35 -5.59
C ASN A 254 17.08 1.76 -5.71
N LYS A 255 16.01 1.94 -6.51
CA LYS A 255 15.38 3.25 -6.67
C LYS A 255 14.74 3.75 -5.36
N SER A 256 14.11 2.85 -4.59
CA SER A 256 13.56 3.20 -3.26
C SER A 256 14.64 3.71 -2.30
N ARG A 257 15.81 3.06 -2.29
CA ARG A 257 16.97 3.50 -1.49
C ARG A 257 17.49 4.87 -1.92
N GLU A 258 17.52 5.15 -3.23
CA GLU A 258 17.93 6.46 -3.75
C GLU A 258 16.99 7.58 -3.30
N LEU A 259 15.68 7.33 -3.30
CA LEU A 259 14.66 8.30 -2.86
C LEU A 259 14.67 8.56 -1.36
N SER A 260 15.35 7.70 -0.58
CA SER A 260 15.48 7.80 0.87
C SER A 260 16.75 8.52 1.33
N LYS A 261 17.55 9.05 0.40
CA LYS A 261 18.73 9.89 0.66
C LYS A 261 18.36 11.36 0.58
#